data_AF-A0A1H7YHQ6-F1
#
_entry.id   AF-A0A1H7YHQ6-F1
#
_cell.length_a   1.000
_cell.length_b   1.000
_cell.length_c   1.000
_cell.angle_alpha   90.00
_cell.angle_beta   90.00
_cell.angle_gamma   90.00
#
_symmetry.space_group_name_H-M   'P 1'
#
loop_
_entity.id
_entity.type
_entity.pdbx_description
1 polymer ?
#
loop_
_entity_poly.entity_id
_entity_poly.type
_entity_poly.pdbx_seq_one_letter_code
_entity_poly.pdbx_strand_id
1 'polypeptide(L)'
;MTDSHYMNTFSSLKEVLFALSREEKLLAEMFKRRKTAKYKYEYALELADDNDGRLQYLIERSVIRQNESTLEIDDLYVIFLNRF
;
A
#
# COMPACT_ATOMS: atom_id res chain seq x y z
N MET A 1 -26.08 0.64 -7.03
CA MET A 1 -24.76 1.21 -6.71
C MET A 1 -23.74 0.21 -7.20
N THR A 2 -23.17 0.44 -8.38
CA THR A 2 -22.14 -0.43 -8.95
C THR A 2 -20.83 -0.17 -8.20
N ASP A 3 -20.26 -1.21 -7.59
CA ASP A 3 -18.99 -1.19 -6.89
C ASP A 3 -17.90 -0.52 -7.73
N SER A 4 -17.42 0.64 -7.30
CA SER A 4 -16.27 1.35 -7.91
C SER A 4 -14.95 0.62 -7.71
N HIS A 5 -14.93 -0.48 -6.94
CA HIS A 5 -13.73 -1.29 -6.70
C HIS A 5 -13.15 -1.92 -7.98
N TYR A 6 -13.96 -2.17 -9.01
CA TYR A 6 -13.45 -2.69 -10.29
C TYR A 6 -12.67 -1.66 -11.13
N MET A 7 -12.79 -0.36 -10.84
CA MET A 7 -12.15 0.70 -11.62
C MET A 7 -10.73 1.05 -11.16
N ASN A 8 -10.26 0.52 -10.02
CA ASN A 8 -8.96 0.88 -9.45
C ASN A 8 -7.94 -0.26 -9.49
N THR A 9 -8.00 -1.12 -10.49
CA THR A 9 -6.99 -2.18 -10.67
C THR A 9 -5.79 -1.69 -11.49
N PHE A 10 -4.65 -2.34 -11.33
CA PHE A 10 -3.50 -2.10 -12.19
C PHE A 10 -3.80 -2.49 -13.63
N SER A 11 -3.47 -1.61 -14.57
CA SER A 11 -3.72 -1.81 -16.00
C SER A 11 -2.59 -2.58 -16.70
N SER A 12 -1.44 -2.75 -16.04
CA SER A 12 -0.32 -3.54 -16.57
C SER A 12 0.65 -3.98 -15.48
N LEU A 13 1.43 -5.04 -15.76
CA LEU A 13 2.54 -5.46 -14.90
C LEU A 13 3.56 -4.33 -14.67
N LYS A 14 3.83 -3.52 -15.70
CA LYS A 14 4.75 -2.38 -15.60
C LYS A 14 4.28 -1.37 -14.55
N GLU A 15 2.97 -1.16 -14.47
CA GLU A 15 2.37 -0.27 -13.48
C GLU A 15 2.51 -0.84 -12.06
N VAL A 16 2.26 -2.14 -11.88
CA VAL A 16 2.48 -2.84 -10.59
C VAL A 16 3.94 -2.66 -10.14
N LEU A 17 4.90 -3.00 -11.02
CA LEU A 17 6.32 -2.92 -10.70
C LEU A 17 6.74 -1.49 -10.39
N PHE A 18 6.22 -0.50 -11.12
CA PHE A 18 6.50 0.91 -10.85
C PHE A 18 5.97 1.33 -9.48
N ALA A 19 4.73 0.99 -9.14
CA ALA A 19 4.13 1.31 -7.85
C ALA A 19 4.92 0.70 -6.68
N LEU A 20 5.26 -0.60 -6.78
CA LEU A 20 6.01 -1.30 -5.75
C LEU A 20 7.46 -0.79 -5.62
N SER A 21 8.11 -0.47 -6.74
CA SER A 21 9.47 0.06 -6.74
C SER A 21 9.53 1.49 -6.20
N ARG A 22 8.55 2.34 -6.54
CA ARG A 22 8.52 3.72 -6.07
C ARG A 22 8.35 3.80 -4.55
N GLU A 23 7.51 2.94 -3.99
CA GLU A 23 7.16 2.93 -2.56
C GLU A 23 7.87 1.80 -1.79
N GLU A 24 8.98 1.28 -2.32
CA GLU A 24 9.70 0.12 -1.76
C GLU A 24 10.02 0.31 -0.27
N LYS A 25 10.56 1.48 0.10
CA LYS A 25 10.95 1.78 1.49
C LYS A 25 9.77 1.74 2.46
N LEU A 26 8.66 2.36 2.08
CA LEU A 26 7.43 2.37 2.85
C LEU A 26 6.88 0.94 3.01
N LEU A 27 6.74 0.22 1.90
CA LEU A 27 6.19 -1.14 1.89
C LEU A 27 7.07 -2.12 2.67
N ALA A 28 8.39 -2.01 2.56
CA ALA A 28 9.33 -2.83 3.32
C ALA A 28 9.18 -2.61 4.84
N GLU A 29 9.08 -1.36 5.28
CA GLU A 29 8.95 -1.04 6.70
C GLU A 29 7.57 -1.45 7.25
N MET A 30 6.49 -1.19 6.51
CA MET A 30 5.15 -1.66 6.86
C MET A 30 5.11 -3.19 6.95
N PHE A 31 5.73 -3.88 5.98
CA PHE A 31 5.77 -5.34 5.97
C PHE A 31 6.54 -5.88 7.18
N LYS A 32 7.67 -5.28 7.53
CA LYS A 32 8.46 -5.66 8.71
C LYS A 32 7.65 -5.56 10.01
N ARG A 33 6.79 -4.54 10.14
CA ARG A 33 5.99 -4.28 11.35
C ARG A 33 4.60 -4.92 11.33
N ARG A 34 4.18 -5.55 10.23
CA ARG A 34 2.80 -6.06 10.02
C ARG A 34 2.24 -6.96 11.13
N LYS A 35 3.11 -7.63 11.90
CA LYS A 35 2.71 -8.55 12.99
C LYS A 35 2.74 -7.93 14.39
N THR A 36 3.34 -6.74 14.54
CA THR A 36 3.68 -6.19 15.86
C THR A 36 2.85 -4.96 16.22
N ALA A 37 2.44 -4.16 15.25
CA ALA A 37 1.60 -2.98 15.48
C ALA A 37 0.86 -2.56 14.21
N LYS A 38 -0.26 -1.88 14.39
CA LYS A 38 -0.90 -1.13 13.30
C LYS A 38 0.03 0.01 12.88
N TYR A 39 0.28 0.15 11.58
CA TYR A 39 1.16 1.19 11.06
C TYR A 39 0.40 2.51 11.00
N LYS A 40 0.91 3.59 11.59
CA LYS A 40 0.18 4.87 11.58
C LYS A 40 0.34 5.60 10.26
N TYR A 41 -0.69 6.35 9.86
CA TYR A 41 -0.68 7.16 8.65
C TYR A 41 0.44 8.22 8.66
N GLU A 42 0.64 8.89 9.81
CA GLU A 42 1.70 9.90 9.98
C GLU A 42 3.09 9.35 9.64
N TYR A 43 3.42 8.14 10.11
CA TYR A 43 4.71 7.50 9.82
C TYR A 43 4.84 7.06 8.36
N ALA A 44 3.72 6.69 7.73
CA ALA A 44 3.72 6.33 6.32
C ALA A 44 3.95 7.56 5.43
N LEU A 45 3.40 8.71 5.84
CA LEU A 45 3.54 9.97 5.12
C LEU A 45 5.00 10.45 5.12
N GLU A 46 5.69 10.32 6.26
CA GLU A 46 7.13 10.61 6.36
C GLU A 46 7.97 9.76 5.39
N LEU A 47 7.63 8.47 5.24
CA LEU A 47 8.31 7.57 4.29
C LEU A 47 7.90 7.76 2.82
N ALA A 48 6.78 8.45 2.59
CA ALA A 48 6.27 8.80 1.28
C ALA A 48 6.70 10.22 0.83
N ASP A 49 7.78 10.76 1.40
CA ASP A 49 8.27 12.13 1.15
C ASP A 49 7.20 13.22 1.38
N ASP A 50 6.40 13.06 2.44
CA ASP A 50 5.26 13.94 2.77
C ASP A 50 4.22 14.08 1.65
N ASN A 51 4.19 13.11 0.72
CA ASN A 51 3.31 13.13 -0.43
C ASN A 51 2.08 12.25 -0.19
N ASP A 52 0.99 12.88 0.25
CA ASP A 52 -0.29 12.22 0.49
C ASP A 52 -0.83 11.49 -0.75
N GLY A 53 -0.62 12.06 -1.94
CA GLY A 53 -1.04 11.46 -3.21
C GLY A 53 -0.38 10.11 -3.50
N ARG A 54 0.82 9.83 -2.95
CA ARG A 54 1.45 8.50 -3.05
C ARG A 54 0.74 7.47 -2.20
N LEU A 55 0.35 7.84 -0.97
CA LEU A 55 -0.41 6.97 -0.08
C LEU A 55 -1.80 6.70 -0.65
N GLN A 56 -2.50 7.75 -1.10
CA GLN A 56 -3.80 7.61 -1.74
C GLN A 56 -3.74 6.73 -2.99
N TYR A 57 -2.69 6.86 -3.80
CA TYR A 57 -2.49 5.97 -4.95
C TYR A 57 -2.37 4.49 -4.53
N LEU A 58 -1.64 4.17 -3.46
CA LEU A 58 -1.55 2.80 -2.96
C LEU A 58 -2.88 2.29 -2.37
N ILE A 59 -3.65 3.17 -1.73
CA ILE A 59 -4.98 2.84 -1.18
C ILE A 59 -5.97 2.57 -2.32
N GLU A 60 -6.04 3.46 -3.30
CA GLU A 60 -6.89 3.32 -4.48
C GLU A 60 -6.58 2.01 -5.19
N ARG A 61 -5.31 1.68 -5.38
CA ARG A 61 -4.86 0.42 -6.01
C ARG A 61 -4.90 -0.81 -5.11
N SER A 62 -5.48 -0.69 -3.92
CA SER A 62 -5.63 -1.78 -2.95
C SER A 62 -4.30 -2.49 -2.62
N VAL A 63 -3.19 -1.76 -2.69
CA VAL A 63 -1.87 -2.24 -2.23
C VAL A 63 -1.79 -2.16 -0.71
N ILE A 64 -2.34 -1.08 -0.17
CA ILE A 64 -2.53 -0.87 1.26
C ILE A 64 -4.00 -0.55 1.53
N ARG A 65 -4.44 -0.79 2.76
CA ARG A 65 -5.77 -0.46 3.24
C ARG A 65 -5.66 0.52 4.38
N GLN A 66 -6.53 1.52 4.39
CA GLN A 66 -6.64 2.47 5.49
C GLN A 66 -7.79 2.08 6.42
N ASN A 67 -7.51 2.09 7.72
CA ASN A 67 -8.50 1.97 8.78
C ASN A 67 -8.25 3.06 9.82
N GLU A 68 -9.18 4.02 9.91
CA GLU A 68 -9.03 5.23 10.72
C GLU A 68 -7.71 5.95 10.41
N SER A 69 -6.83 6.06 11.41
CA SER A 69 -5.51 6.68 11.33
C SER A 69 -4.37 5.68 11.06
N THR A 70 -4.70 4.45 10.67
CA THR A 70 -3.73 3.37 10.47
C THR A 70 -3.82 2.76 9.08
N LEU A 71 -2.71 2.17 8.64
CA LEU A 71 -2.50 1.54 7.35
C LEU A 71 -2.03 0.09 7.55
N GLU A 72 -2.50 -0.78 6.68
CA GLU A 72 -2.10 -2.19 6.61
C GLU A 72 -1.81 -2.55 5.15
N ILE A 73 -0.84 -3.44 4.89
CA ILE A 73 -0.64 -4.00 3.55
C ILE A 73 -1.79 -4.94 3.25
N ASP A 74 -2.34 -4.87 2.04
CA ASP A 74 -3.41 -5.76 1.64
C ASP A 74 -2.98 -7.24 1.62
N ASP A 75 -3.89 -8.13 1.96
CA ASP A 75 -3.61 -9.56 2.20
C ASP A 75 -3.05 -10.23 0.94
N LEU A 76 -3.48 -9.80 -0.25
CA LEU A 76 -2.94 -10.29 -1.51
C LEU A 76 -1.45 -9.99 -1.62
N TYR A 77 -1.04 -8.78 -1.27
CA TYR A 77 0.36 -8.35 -1.29
C TYR A 77 1.15 -8.97 -0.14
N VAL A 78 0.55 -9.16 1.04
CA VAL A 78 1.19 -9.92 2.12
C VAL A 78 1.49 -11.35 1.69
N ILE A 79 0.53 -12.03 1.05
CA ILE A 79 0.72 -13.40 0.52
C ILE A 79 1.82 -13.41 -0.53
N PHE A 80 1.79 -12.47 -1.48
CA PHE A 80 2.80 -12.35 -2.53
C PHE A 80 4.21 -12.15 -1.95
N LEU A 81 4.38 -11.20 -1.03
CA LEU A 81 5.67 -10.85 -0.43
C LEU A 81 6.24 -11.97 0.46
N ASN A 82 5.40 -12.79 1.09
CA ASN A 82 5.84 -13.95 1.87
C ASN A 82 6.36 -15.12 0.98
N ARG A 83 6.21 -15.05 -0.34
CA ARG A 83 6.64 -16.11 -1.27
C ARG A 83 8.04 -15.89 -1.83
N PHE A 84 8.70 -14.79 -1.47
CA PHE A 84 10.11 -14.52 -1.72
C PHE A 84 10.94 -14.84 -0.48
#